data_AF-A0A2M8NJ09-F1
#
_entry.id   AF-A0A2M8NJ09-F1
#
_cell.length_a   1.000
_cell.length_b   1.000
_cell.length_c   1.000
_cell.angle_alpha   90.00
_cell.angle_beta   90.00
_cell.angle_gamma   90.00
#
_symmetry.space_group_name_H-M   'P 1'
#
loop_
_entity.id
_entity.type
_entity.pdbx_description
1 polymer ?
#
loop_
_entity_poly.entity_id
_entity_poly.type
_entity_poly.pdbx_seq_one_letter_code
_entity_poly.pdbx_strand_id
1 'polypeptide(L)'
;MLLAAAWIVQPTSQMRPLDLLPTDVIVHIRQVYDFGRLIGNRPTVFSKVGDSITVSDNFLHPIGYGVYNLGDYGYLRDVIDFYRQTMARTGNSFNNVSLAAGVGWSAWAVLQPEFADTEHCLPNEMPLVCEYRITQPSLALIMFGTNEVSYMSAAAYRSWLVRIIDISEEMGVIPILSTLPDRHAWEDAIDRYNTVIRALTAERHLPLIEYAEALRRLPDRGLGWDGIHPSWTPDAWYTGAARFTSDNLHYGYVVRNLTALQTLDRVWRSLGLSADS
;
A
#
# COMPACT_ATOMS: atom_id res chain seq x y z
N MET A 1 -24.63 14.13 39.20
CA MET A 1 -23.21 14.56 39.09
C MET A 1 -22.70 14.00 37.77
N LEU A 2 -22.58 14.90 36.79
CA LEU A 2 -21.85 14.86 35.51
C LEU A 2 -21.92 13.64 34.57
N LEU A 3 -22.61 13.88 33.45
CA LEU A 3 -22.41 13.31 32.11
C LEU A 3 -21.04 13.68 31.52
N ALA A 4 -20.46 12.78 30.71
CA ALA A 4 -19.73 13.04 29.44
C ALA A 4 -19.36 11.66 28.83
N ALA A 5 -19.98 11.10 27.79
CA ALA A 5 -20.21 11.55 26.41
C ALA A 5 -18.92 11.67 25.56
N ALA A 6 -18.79 10.70 24.63
CA ALA A 6 -18.23 10.77 23.28
C ALA A 6 -16.83 11.40 23.06
N TRP A 7 -15.86 10.53 22.74
CA TRP A 7 -14.79 10.85 21.79
C TRP A 7 -15.06 10.14 20.47
N ILE A 8 -16.20 10.48 19.85
CA ILE A 8 -16.32 10.40 18.40
C ILE A 8 -15.60 11.65 17.91
N VAL A 9 -14.56 11.45 17.11
CA VAL A 9 -13.84 12.54 16.45
C VAL A 9 -14.86 13.37 15.66
N GLN A 10 -15.21 14.54 16.19
CA GLN A 10 -16.06 15.51 15.50
C GLN A 10 -15.22 16.20 14.41
N PRO A 11 -15.74 16.38 13.19
CA PRO A 11 -15.04 17.06 12.12
C PRO A 11 -15.15 18.57 12.34
N THR A 12 -14.06 19.21 12.77
CA THR A 12 -13.96 20.68 12.72
C THR A 12 -13.68 21.11 11.28
N SER A 13 -14.66 21.79 10.68
CA SER A 13 -14.57 22.47 9.40
C SER A 13 -13.54 23.61 9.46
N GLN A 14 -12.46 23.46 8.69
CA GLN A 14 -11.52 24.44 8.12
C GLN A 14 -10.11 23.82 8.15
N MET A 15 -9.69 23.25 7.01
CA MET A 15 -8.39 22.63 6.73
C MET A 15 -7.77 21.85 7.89
N ARG A 16 -7.95 20.53 7.87
CA ARG A 16 -6.82 19.65 8.14
C ARG A 16 -6.69 18.67 6.98
N PRO A 17 -6.00 19.04 5.87
CA PRO A 17 -5.26 18.00 5.19
C PRO A 17 -4.40 17.36 6.29
N LEU A 18 -4.38 16.03 6.42
CA LEU A 18 -3.30 15.42 7.19
C LEU A 18 -2.00 16.09 6.73
N ASP A 19 -1.18 16.54 7.69
CA ASP A 19 0.05 17.26 7.41
C ASP A 19 0.77 16.60 6.22
N LEU A 20 1.29 17.44 5.32
CA LEU A 20 2.19 16.98 4.28
C LEU A 20 3.23 16.04 4.91
N LEU A 21 3.83 15.18 4.09
CA LEU A 21 4.88 14.31 4.59
C LEU A 21 6.00 15.14 5.26
N PRO A 22 6.76 14.56 6.20
CA PRO A 22 7.92 15.24 6.77
C PRO A 22 8.82 15.83 5.67
N THR A 23 9.42 17.01 5.91
CA THR A 23 10.14 17.77 4.86
C THR A 23 11.24 16.96 4.18
N ASP A 24 12.00 16.19 4.96
CA ASP A 24 13.01 15.23 4.51
C ASP A 24 12.42 14.16 3.58
N VAL A 25 11.26 13.61 3.92
CA VAL A 25 10.52 12.68 3.06
C VAL A 25 10.10 13.35 1.75
N ILE A 26 9.55 14.58 1.81
CA ILE A 26 9.14 15.33 0.60
C ILE A 26 10.34 15.57 -0.33
N VAL A 27 11.47 16.01 0.22
CA VAL A 27 12.68 16.27 -0.56
C VAL A 27 13.14 15.01 -1.27
N HIS A 28 13.20 13.89 -0.54
CA HIS A 28 13.65 12.62 -1.10
C HIS A 28 12.72 12.08 -2.19
N ILE A 29 11.40 11.99 -1.92
CA ILE A 29 10.47 11.45 -2.92
C ILE A 29 10.37 12.32 -4.18
N ARG A 30 10.58 13.65 -4.08
CA ARG A 30 10.66 14.53 -5.25
C ARG A 30 11.87 14.20 -6.12
N GLN A 31 13.02 13.91 -5.52
CA GLN A 31 14.22 13.51 -6.28
C GLN A 31 13.98 12.21 -7.04
N VAL A 32 13.40 11.21 -6.39
CA VAL A 32 13.06 9.92 -7.04
C VAL A 32 12.03 10.12 -8.15
N TYR A 33 10.99 10.92 -7.89
CA TYR A 33 9.94 11.22 -8.88
C TYR A 33 10.46 11.96 -10.11
N ASP A 34 11.28 13.00 -9.90
CA ASP A 34 11.86 13.79 -11.00
C ASP A 34 12.79 12.93 -11.85
N PHE A 35 13.60 12.06 -11.22
CA PHE A 35 14.42 11.08 -11.92
C PHE A 35 13.55 10.09 -12.71
N GLY A 36 12.52 9.50 -12.09
CA GLY A 36 11.57 8.59 -12.73
C GLY A 36 10.93 9.19 -13.98
N ARG A 37 10.49 10.45 -13.89
CA ARG A 37 9.94 11.18 -15.05
C ARG A 37 10.95 11.32 -16.20
N LEU A 38 12.22 11.58 -15.90
CA LEU A 38 13.27 11.70 -16.91
C LEU A 38 13.51 10.39 -17.66
N ILE A 39 13.29 9.24 -17.01
CA ILE A 39 13.46 7.91 -17.59
C ILE A 39 12.15 7.27 -18.09
N GLY A 40 11.05 8.03 -18.08
CA GLY A 40 9.79 7.63 -18.71
C GLY A 40 8.75 7.00 -17.78
N ASN A 41 8.92 7.07 -16.46
CA ASN A 41 7.86 6.67 -15.53
C ASN A 41 6.65 7.59 -15.66
N ARG A 42 5.47 6.99 -15.61
CA ARG A 42 4.16 7.61 -15.84
C ARG A 42 3.63 8.19 -14.52
N PRO A 43 3.48 9.52 -14.40
CA PRO A 43 3.00 10.19 -13.18
C PRO A 43 1.70 9.65 -12.59
N THR A 44 0.78 9.25 -13.46
CA THR A 44 -0.59 8.82 -13.12
C THR A 44 -0.68 7.31 -12.90
N VAL A 45 0.45 6.61 -12.74
CA VAL A 45 0.48 5.14 -12.60
C VAL A 45 1.24 4.74 -11.36
N PHE A 46 0.66 3.84 -10.58
CA PHE A 46 1.35 3.14 -9.50
C PHE A 46 1.25 1.63 -9.64
N SER A 47 2.21 0.93 -9.04
CA SER A 47 2.20 -0.53 -8.92
C SER A 47 1.84 -0.98 -7.51
N LYS A 48 1.25 -2.18 -7.43
CA LYS A 48 1.06 -2.91 -6.17
C LYS A 48 2.11 -4.02 -6.11
N VAL A 49 2.82 -4.15 -5.00
CA VAL A 49 3.90 -5.13 -4.85
C VAL A 49 3.71 -5.84 -3.52
N GLY A 50 3.66 -7.17 -3.49
CA GLY A 50 3.46 -7.86 -2.22
C GLY A 50 3.05 -9.33 -2.26
N ASP A 51 2.45 -9.77 -1.16
CA ASP A 51 2.02 -11.15 -0.95
C ASP A 51 0.54 -11.39 -1.29
N SER A 52 -0.04 -12.50 -0.78
CA SER A 52 -1.45 -12.85 -0.94
C SER A 52 -2.41 -11.75 -0.50
N ILE A 53 -2.03 -10.93 0.47
CA ILE A 53 -2.89 -9.86 0.94
C ILE A 53 -2.92 -8.71 -0.08
N THR A 54 -1.85 -8.53 -0.86
CA THR A 54 -1.80 -7.61 -2.00
C THR A 54 -2.48 -8.19 -3.24
N VAL A 55 -2.42 -9.51 -3.46
CA VAL A 55 -3.11 -10.21 -4.58
C VAL A 55 -4.64 -10.16 -4.44
N SER A 56 -5.16 -10.16 -3.22
CA SER A 56 -6.60 -10.19 -2.94
C SER A 56 -7.39 -9.12 -3.71
N ASP A 57 -8.49 -9.53 -4.35
CA ASP A 57 -9.45 -8.61 -4.99
C ASP A 57 -10.08 -7.62 -3.99
N ASN A 58 -9.96 -7.84 -2.68
CA ASN A 58 -10.39 -6.86 -1.69
C ASN A 58 -9.46 -5.65 -1.60
N PHE A 59 -8.20 -5.74 -2.06
CA PHE A 59 -7.25 -4.64 -2.02
C PHE A 59 -7.29 -3.82 -3.31
N LEU A 60 -7.80 -2.59 -3.22
CA LEU A 60 -7.88 -1.55 -4.25
C LEU A 60 -8.71 -1.84 -5.51
N HIS A 61 -8.94 -3.10 -5.90
CA HIS A 61 -9.74 -3.44 -7.10
C HIS A 61 -11.12 -2.75 -7.17
N PRO A 62 -11.92 -2.66 -6.08
CA PRO A 62 -13.23 -2.00 -6.14
C PRO A 62 -13.12 -0.53 -6.55
N ILE A 63 -12.06 0.16 -6.10
CA ILE A 63 -11.77 1.56 -6.46
C ILE A 63 -11.47 1.66 -7.95
N GLY A 64 -10.67 0.74 -8.49
CA GLY A 64 -10.35 0.69 -9.91
C GLY A 64 -11.57 0.50 -10.79
N TYR A 65 -12.53 -0.33 -10.35
CA TYR A 65 -13.82 -0.53 -11.01
C TYR A 65 -14.83 0.61 -10.81
N GLY A 66 -14.52 1.60 -9.97
CA GLY A 66 -15.46 2.68 -9.63
C GLY A 66 -16.56 2.27 -8.64
N VAL A 67 -16.35 1.18 -7.90
CA VAL A 67 -17.28 0.63 -6.89
C VAL A 67 -16.75 0.99 -5.50
N TYR A 68 -17.09 2.18 -5.02
CA TYR A 68 -16.68 2.65 -3.69
C TYR A 68 -17.67 3.67 -3.12
N ASN A 69 -17.62 3.84 -1.79
CA ASN A 69 -18.32 4.89 -1.06
C ASN A 69 -17.29 5.56 -0.13
N LEU A 70 -17.04 6.85 -0.34
CA LEU A 70 -16.01 7.57 0.41
C LEU A 70 -16.45 7.99 1.82
N GLY A 71 -17.74 7.96 2.15
CA GLY A 71 -18.24 8.47 3.43
C GLY A 71 -17.71 9.86 3.75
N ASP A 72 -17.14 10.03 4.95
CA ASP A 72 -16.54 11.29 5.40
C ASP A 72 -15.19 11.61 4.71
N TYR A 73 -14.65 10.71 3.90
CA TYR A 73 -13.35 10.83 3.23
C TYR A 73 -13.47 11.31 1.78
N GLY A 74 -14.45 12.17 1.50
CA GLY A 74 -14.69 12.71 0.15
C GLY A 74 -13.49 13.43 -0.48
N TYR A 75 -12.57 13.94 0.34
CA TYR A 75 -11.32 14.58 -0.11
C TYR A 75 -10.37 13.63 -0.87
N LEU A 76 -10.56 12.31 -0.76
CA LEU A 76 -9.77 11.30 -1.49
C LEU A 76 -10.19 11.17 -2.96
N ARG A 77 -11.27 11.83 -3.39
CA ARG A 77 -11.79 11.70 -4.75
C ARG A 77 -10.76 12.08 -5.82
N ASP A 78 -10.03 13.17 -5.60
CA ASP A 78 -9.11 13.71 -6.60
C ASP A 78 -7.92 12.79 -6.85
N VAL A 79 -7.34 12.20 -5.79
CA VAL A 79 -6.23 11.24 -5.94
C VAL A 79 -6.71 9.93 -6.59
N ILE A 80 -7.96 9.52 -6.34
CA ILE A 80 -8.56 8.37 -7.02
C ILE A 80 -8.71 8.67 -8.50
N ASP A 81 -9.25 9.83 -8.86
CA ASP A 81 -9.43 10.19 -10.26
C ASP A 81 -8.09 10.30 -10.97
N PHE A 82 -7.07 10.93 -10.37
CA PHE A 82 -5.71 11.02 -10.90
C PHE A 82 -5.13 9.64 -11.29
N TYR A 83 -5.15 8.66 -10.39
CA TYR A 83 -4.59 7.32 -10.66
C TYR A 83 -5.50 6.39 -11.47
N ARG A 84 -6.75 6.79 -11.76
CA ARG A 84 -7.68 6.06 -12.63
C ARG A 84 -7.60 6.47 -14.10
N GLN A 85 -7.01 7.62 -14.40
CA GLN A 85 -6.97 8.19 -15.76
C GLN A 85 -6.21 7.32 -16.76
N THR A 86 -5.17 6.61 -16.30
CA THR A 86 -4.27 5.86 -17.17
C THR A 86 -4.35 4.36 -16.90
N MET A 87 -4.47 3.59 -17.98
CA MET A 87 -4.33 2.14 -17.94
C MET A 87 -2.87 1.75 -17.64
N ALA A 88 -2.65 1.01 -16.57
CA ALA A 88 -1.35 0.49 -16.20
C ALA A 88 -0.94 -0.68 -17.12
N ARG A 89 -1.75 -1.75 -17.16
CA ARG A 89 -1.63 -2.91 -18.07
C ARG A 89 -2.97 -3.60 -18.29
N THR A 90 -3.48 -4.29 -17.26
CA THR A 90 -4.77 -5.01 -17.30
C THR A 90 -5.94 -4.18 -16.77
N GLY A 91 -5.63 -3.08 -16.09
CA GLY A 91 -6.53 -2.13 -15.47
C GLY A 91 -5.84 -0.78 -15.28
N ASN A 92 -6.49 0.16 -14.61
CA ASN A 92 -5.79 1.30 -14.01
C ASN A 92 -4.98 0.85 -12.78
N SER A 93 -4.24 1.76 -12.15
CA SER A 93 -3.33 1.41 -11.04
C SER A 93 -3.98 0.61 -9.91
N PHE A 94 -5.27 0.86 -9.62
CA PHE A 94 -6.00 0.19 -8.54
C PHE A 94 -6.35 -1.26 -8.85
N ASN A 95 -6.81 -1.54 -10.08
CA ASN A 95 -7.29 -2.88 -10.51
C ASN A 95 -6.36 -3.57 -11.52
N ASN A 96 -5.15 -3.06 -11.73
CA ASN A 96 -4.11 -3.77 -12.45
C ASN A 96 -3.70 -5.02 -11.68
N VAL A 97 -3.72 -6.18 -12.33
CA VAL A 97 -3.14 -7.42 -11.81
C VAL A 97 -1.61 -7.27 -11.84
N SER A 98 -1.00 -7.23 -10.66
CA SER A 98 0.45 -7.01 -10.52
C SER A 98 1.24 -8.24 -10.93
N LEU A 99 2.34 -8.02 -11.65
CA LEU A 99 3.34 -9.04 -11.94
C LEU A 99 4.35 -9.22 -10.79
N ALA A 100 4.31 -8.32 -9.80
CA ALA A 100 5.18 -8.31 -8.63
C ALA A 100 4.40 -8.58 -7.32
N ALA A 101 3.27 -9.27 -7.42
CA ALA A 101 2.56 -9.78 -6.25
C ALA A 101 2.12 -11.24 -6.43
N GLY A 102 2.29 -12.05 -5.39
CA GLY A 102 1.96 -13.47 -5.47
C GLY A 102 1.50 -14.09 -4.16
N VAL A 103 0.63 -15.09 -4.26
CA VAL A 103 0.08 -15.79 -3.08
C VAL A 103 1.19 -16.54 -2.35
N GLY A 104 1.30 -16.31 -1.04
CA GLY A 104 2.31 -16.95 -0.20
C GLY A 104 3.74 -16.41 -0.40
N TRP A 105 3.93 -15.34 -1.19
CA TRP A 105 5.25 -14.79 -1.44
C TRP A 105 5.85 -14.13 -0.19
N SER A 106 7.17 -14.25 -0.08
CA SER A 106 7.99 -13.47 0.84
C SER A 106 8.65 -12.31 0.10
N ALA A 107 9.24 -11.36 0.82
CA ALA A 107 10.01 -10.26 0.22
C ALA A 107 11.14 -10.74 -0.72
N TRP A 108 11.69 -11.93 -0.46
CA TRP A 108 12.71 -12.52 -1.32
C TRP A 108 12.18 -12.92 -2.71
N ALA A 109 10.95 -13.43 -2.78
CA ALA A 109 10.38 -14.04 -3.99
C ALA A 109 10.23 -13.03 -5.14
N VAL A 110 9.90 -11.77 -4.84
CA VAL A 110 9.74 -10.72 -5.87
C VAL A 110 11.06 -10.36 -6.58
N LEU A 111 12.19 -10.79 -6.01
CA LEU A 111 13.55 -10.57 -6.50
C LEU A 111 14.14 -11.81 -7.17
N GLN A 112 13.35 -12.85 -7.36
CA GLN A 112 13.78 -14.13 -7.90
C GLN A 112 13.17 -14.38 -9.28
N PRO A 113 13.99 -14.54 -10.33
CA PRO A 113 13.48 -14.77 -11.68
C PRO A 113 12.60 -16.02 -11.83
N GLU A 114 12.79 -17.04 -10.99
CA GLU A 114 11.94 -18.24 -11.01
C GLU A 114 10.48 -17.99 -10.61
N PHE A 115 10.18 -16.84 -10.01
CA PHE A 115 8.81 -16.42 -9.69
C PHE A 115 8.21 -15.48 -10.74
N ALA A 116 8.94 -15.17 -11.81
CA ALA A 116 8.47 -14.26 -12.85
C ALA A 116 7.38 -14.91 -13.71
N ASP A 117 6.41 -14.08 -14.12
CA ASP A 117 5.40 -14.45 -15.10
C ASP A 117 6.08 -14.67 -16.46
N THR A 118 6.08 -15.91 -16.95
CA THR A 118 6.81 -16.29 -18.16
C THR A 118 6.15 -15.81 -19.46
N GLU A 119 4.91 -15.33 -19.40
CA GLU A 119 4.22 -14.74 -20.55
C GLU A 119 4.62 -13.28 -20.74
N HIS A 120 4.85 -12.54 -19.64
CA HIS A 120 5.06 -11.09 -19.67
C HIS A 120 6.51 -10.67 -19.39
N CYS A 121 7.23 -11.42 -18.55
CA CYS A 121 8.58 -11.07 -18.12
C CYS A 121 9.65 -11.61 -19.07
N LEU A 122 10.75 -10.88 -19.17
CA LEU A 122 11.90 -11.34 -19.95
C LEU A 122 12.57 -12.54 -19.26
N PRO A 123 13.26 -13.42 -20.01
CA PRO A 123 14.05 -14.49 -19.41
C PRO A 123 15.03 -13.96 -18.37
N ASN A 124 15.05 -14.59 -17.18
CA ASN A 124 15.88 -14.20 -16.02
C ASN A 124 15.56 -12.82 -15.41
N GLU A 125 14.43 -12.21 -15.76
CA GLU A 125 13.98 -10.95 -15.15
C GLU A 125 13.31 -11.20 -13.79
N MET A 126 13.58 -10.34 -12.80
CA MET A 126 12.91 -10.39 -11.50
C MET A 126 11.46 -9.89 -11.63
N PRO A 127 10.47 -10.47 -10.92
CA PRO A 127 9.09 -9.97 -10.91
C PRO A 127 8.97 -8.45 -10.66
N LEU A 128 9.75 -7.91 -9.72
CA LEU A 128 9.78 -6.48 -9.41
C LEU A 128 10.19 -5.63 -10.63
N VAL A 129 11.28 -6.02 -11.28
CA VAL A 129 11.84 -5.32 -12.44
C VAL A 129 10.89 -5.45 -13.64
N CYS A 130 10.29 -6.62 -13.83
CA CYS A 130 9.29 -6.87 -14.86
C CYS A 130 8.06 -5.98 -14.71
N GLU A 131 7.47 -5.90 -13.51
CA GLU A 131 6.35 -5.00 -13.22
C GLU A 131 6.74 -3.55 -13.53
N TYR A 132 7.88 -3.08 -13.04
CA TYR A 132 8.30 -1.68 -13.26
C TYR A 132 8.65 -1.37 -14.72
N ARG A 133 9.27 -2.31 -15.46
CA ARG A 133 9.56 -2.14 -16.89
C ARG A 133 8.27 -2.01 -17.71
N ILE A 134 7.27 -2.84 -17.42
CA ILE A 134 6.03 -2.89 -18.19
C ILE A 134 5.09 -1.75 -17.80
N THR A 135 4.95 -1.49 -16.51
CA THR A 135 3.99 -0.50 -16.01
C THR A 135 4.59 0.90 -15.89
N GLN A 136 5.91 1.06 -15.85
CA GLN A 136 6.61 2.34 -15.71
C GLN A 136 5.96 3.23 -14.64
N PRO A 137 5.81 2.77 -13.39
CA PRO A 137 5.01 3.48 -12.39
C PRO A 137 5.81 4.62 -11.75
N SER A 138 5.16 5.68 -11.29
CA SER A 138 5.82 6.73 -10.50
C SER A 138 6.05 6.32 -9.04
N LEU A 139 5.25 5.40 -8.52
CA LEU A 139 5.33 4.89 -7.15
C LEU A 139 4.87 3.44 -7.04
N ALA A 140 5.22 2.77 -5.95
CA ALA A 140 4.80 1.41 -5.65
C ALA A 140 4.35 1.25 -4.20
N LEU A 141 3.17 0.63 -4.00
CA LEU A 141 2.68 0.22 -2.69
C LEU A 141 3.24 -1.16 -2.36
N ILE A 142 4.12 -1.25 -1.36
CA ILE A 142 4.91 -2.45 -1.06
C ILE A 142 4.51 -3.03 0.29
N MET A 143 4.11 -4.30 0.31
CA MET A 143 3.85 -5.04 1.56
C MET A 143 4.25 -6.51 1.45
N PHE A 144 5.26 -6.90 2.24
CA PHE A 144 5.74 -8.28 2.40
C PHE A 144 6.09 -8.52 3.86
N GLY A 145 6.11 -9.78 4.30
CA GLY A 145 6.53 -10.15 5.64
C GLY A 145 5.62 -11.17 6.30
N THR A 146 4.34 -11.20 5.88
CA THR A 146 3.33 -12.08 6.47
C THR A 146 3.78 -13.53 6.45
N ASN A 147 4.31 -14.01 5.32
CA ASN A 147 4.56 -15.44 5.08
C ASN A 147 5.87 -15.92 5.69
N GLU A 148 6.91 -15.08 5.65
CA GLU A 148 8.26 -15.40 6.10
C GLU A 148 8.49 -15.21 7.60
N VAL A 149 7.55 -14.57 8.31
CA VAL A 149 7.68 -14.26 9.74
C VAL A 149 7.96 -15.49 10.61
N SER A 150 7.52 -16.68 10.18
CA SER A 150 7.68 -17.94 10.92
C SER A 150 9.04 -18.61 10.76
N TYR A 151 9.85 -18.17 9.79
CA TYR A 151 11.13 -18.84 9.47
C TYR A 151 12.29 -17.89 9.13
N MET A 152 12.03 -16.59 8.93
CA MET A 152 13.04 -15.61 8.58
C MET A 152 13.29 -14.63 9.73
N SER A 153 14.56 -14.34 10.01
CA SER A 153 14.92 -13.36 11.03
C SER A 153 14.58 -11.93 10.57
N ALA A 154 14.32 -11.03 11.52
CA ALA A 154 14.07 -9.61 11.20
C ALA A 154 15.25 -8.95 10.47
N ALA A 155 16.48 -9.39 10.73
CA ALA A 155 17.68 -8.90 10.02
C ALA A 155 17.71 -9.37 8.55
N ALA A 156 17.39 -10.64 8.27
CA ALA A 156 17.30 -11.14 6.91
C ALA A 156 16.15 -10.46 6.15
N TYR A 157 14.99 -10.29 6.80
CA TYR A 157 13.86 -9.55 6.26
C TYR A 157 14.23 -8.09 5.91
N ARG A 158 14.95 -7.40 6.79
CA ARG A 158 15.47 -6.04 6.53
C ARG A 158 16.31 -6.00 5.24
N SER A 159 17.22 -6.96 5.05
CA SER A 159 18.06 -6.99 3.85
C SER A 159 17.26 -7.14 2.56
N TRP A 160 16.18 -7.93 2.57
CA TRP A 160 15.31 -8.05 1.40
C TRP A 160 14.53 -6.76 1.13
N LEU A 161 13.99 -6.11 2.16
CA LEU A 161 13.32 -4.82 1.99
C LEU A 161 14.27 -3.74 1.45
N VAL A 162 15.52 -3.67 1.94
CA VAL A 162 16.53 -2.75 1.39
C VAL A 162 16.73 -2.99 -0.10
N ARG A 163 16.85 -4.26 -0.52
CA ARG A 163 17.04 -4.56 -1.94
C ARG A 163 15.83 -4.16 -2.80
N ILE A 164 14.61 -4.33 -2.31
CA ILE A 164 13.38 -3.88 -2.99
C ILE A 164 13.36 -2.35 -3.10
N ILE A 165 13.72 -1.64 -2.02
CA ILE A 165 13.79 -0.17 -1.98
C ILE A 165 14.82 0.34 -2.98
N ASP A 166 16.05 -0.20 -2.94
CA ASP A 166 17.14 0.22 -3.82
C ASP A 166 16.75 0.03 -5.30
N ILE A 167 16.20 -1.13 -5.68
CA ILE A 167 15.74 -1.36 -7.06
C ILE A 167 14.61 -0.40 -7.45
N SER A 168 13.69 -0.11 -6.53
CA SER A 168 12.59 0.84 -6.82
C SER A 168 13.14 2.24 -7.11
N GLU A 169 14.04 2.74 -6.27
CA GLU A 169 14.64 4.07 -6.46
C GLU A 169 15.58 4.14 -7.67
N GLU A 170 16.37 3.08 -7.93
CA GLU A 170 17.20 2.93 -9.14
C GLU A 170 16.36 2.95 -10.42
N MET A 171 15.10 2.50 -10.35
CA MET A 171 14.14 2.56 -11.45
C MET A 171 13.22 3.79 -11.39
N GLY A 172 13.52 4.77 -10.53
CA GLY A 172 12.76 6.03 -10.41
C GLY A 172 11.33 5.86 -9.90
N VAL A 173 11.07 4.80 -9.12
CA VAL A 173 9.79 4.48 -8.52
C VAL A 173 9.85 4.79 -7.03
N ILE A 174 8.97 5.66 -6.51
CA ILE A 174 8.90 5.94 -5.07
C ILE A 174 8.37 4.71 -4.33
N PRO A 175 9.13 4.06 -3.44
CA PRO A 175 8.62 2.96 -2.64
C PRO A 175 7.81 3.50 -1.44
N ILE A 176 6.56 3.04 -1.32
CA ILE A 176 5.68 3.30 -0.17
C ILE A 176 5.49 1.98 0.57
N LEU A 177 6.10 1.88 1.75
CA LEU A 177 6.02 0.64 2.53
C LEU A 177 4.76 0.64 3.38
N SER A 178 4.22 -0.55 3.66
CA SER A 178 3.15 -0.75 4.65
C SER A 178 3.66 -1.59 5.79
N THR A 179 3.35 -1.19 7.03
CA THR A 179 3.39 -2.14 8.16
C THR A 179 2.41 -3.28 7.90
N LEU A 180 2.67 -4.44 8.49
CA LEU A 180 1.90 -5.67 8.32
C LEU A 180 0.73 -5.70 9.29
N PRO A 181 -0.40 -6.30 8.88
CA PRO A 181 -1.39 -6.76 9.86
C PRO A 181 -0.75 -7.84 10.75
N ASP A 182 -1.40 -8.12 11.87
CA ASP A 182 -1.01 -9.24 12.74
C ASP A 182 -1.09 -10.58 12.01
N ARG A 183 -0.48 -11.60 12.62
CA ARG A 183 -0.62 -12.99 12.21
C ARG A 183 -0.70 -13.84 13.46
N HIS A 184 -1.79 -14.60 13.61
CA HIS A 184 -2.00 -15.46 14.77
C HIS A 184 -0.81 -16.43 14.94
N ALA A 185 -0.41 -16.62 16.19
CA ALA A 185 0.76 -17.41 16.62
C ALA A 185 2.14 -16.81 16.26
N TRP A 186 2.18 -15.62 15.65
CA TRP A 186 3.41 -14.94 15.23
C TRP A 186 3.40 -13.43 15.53
N GLU A 187 2.54 -12.97 16.43
CA GLU A 187 2.31 -11.56 16.76
C GLU A 187 3.62 -10.85 17.15
N ASP A 188 4.41 -11.44 18.07
CA ASP A 188 5.70 -10.89 18.50
C ASP A 188 6.70 -10.76 17.33
N ALA A 189 6.62 -11.66 16.35
CA ALA A 189 7.50 -11.65 15.20
C ALA A 189 7.05 -10.60 14.16
N ILE A 190 5.73 -10.42 14.00
CA ILE A 190 5.15 -9.31 13.23
C ILE A 190 5.54 -7.96 13.84
N ASP A 191 5.49 -7.80 15.17
CA ASP A 191 5.91 -6.56 15.84
C ASP A 191 7.38 -6.22 15.58
N ARG A 192 8.27 -7.23 15.55
CA ARG A 192 9.67 -7.05 15.15
C ARG A 192 9.82 -6.62 13.70
N TYR A 193 9.03 -7.19 12.79
CA TYR A 193 9.05 -6.80 11.38
C TYR A 193 8.51 -5.38 11.17
N ASN A 194 7.42 -5.02 11.85
CA ASN A 194 6.87 -3.67 11.82
C ASN A 194 7.84 -2.64 12.41
N THR A 195 8.64 -3.01 13.40
CA THR A 195 9.76 -2.18 13.90
C THR A 195 10.82 -1.96 12.82
N VAL A 196 11.19 -3.01 12.07
CA VAL A 196 12.12 -2.91 10.94
C VAL A 196 11.58 -1.98 9.84
N ILE A 197 10.31 -2.14 9.45
CA ILE A 197 9.67 -1.32 8.40
C ILE A 197 9.72 0.15 8.80
N ARG A 198 9.29 0.50 10.02
CA ARG A 198 9.31 1.87 10.53
C ARG A 198 10.71 2.47 10.54
N ALA A 199 11.69 1.70 11.03
CA ALA A 199 13.08 2.13 11.07
C ALA A 199 13.62 2.39 9.66
N LEU A 200 13.36 1.47 8.71
CA LEU A 200 13.77 1.63 7.31
C LEU A 200 13.13 2.84 6.64
N THR A 201 11.81 3.06 6.81
CA THR A 201 11.16 4.23 6.22
C THR A 201 11.67 5.54 6.79
N ALA A 202 12.00 5.58 8.09
CA ALA A 202 12.61 6.75 8.70
C ALA A 202 14.05 6.97 8.18
N GLU A 203 14.87 5.92 8.16
CA GLU A 203 16.27 5.96 7.68
C GLU A 203 16.38 6.39 6.21
N ARG A 204 15.42 5.97 5.39
CA ARG A 204 15.39 6.25 3.93
C ARG A 204 14.52 7.44 3.56
N HIS A 205 13.91 8.12 4.53
CA HIS A 205 12.96 9.21 4.29
C HIS A 205 11.85 8.82 3.29
N LEU A 206 11.21 7.67 3.53
CA LEU A 206 10.17 7.11 2.67
C LEU A 206 8.76 7.25 3.28
N PRO A 207 7.71 7.33 2.44
CA PRO A 207 6.33 7.27 2.91
C PRO A 207 6.01 5.90 3.52
N LEU A 208 5.22 5.92 4.60
CA LEU A 208 4.77 4.74 5.33
C LEU A 208 3.25 4.70 5.43
N ILE A 209 2.66 3.55 5.14
CA ILE A 209 1.29 3.19 5.51
C ILE A 209 1.35 2.50 6.88
N GLU A 210 0.97 3.22 7.95
CA GLU A 210 0.84 2.68 9.31
C GLU A 210 -0.43 1.84 9.48
N TYR A 211 -0.52 0.77 8.70
CA TYR A 211 -1.66 -0.14 8.67
C TYR A 211 -1.85 -0.91 9.98
N ALA A 212 -0.79 -1.39 10.61
CA ALA A 212 -0.84 -2.14 11.86
C ALA A 212 -1.51 -1.33 12.98
N GLU A 213 -1.16 -0.05 13.12
CA GLU A 213 -1.76 0.82 14.13
C GLU A 213 -3.24 1.11 13.82
N ALA A 214 -3.58 1.29 12.53
CA ALA A 214 -4.96 1.49 12.10
C ALA A 214 -5.85 0.26 12.40
N LEU A 215 -5.28 -0.94 12.42
CA LEU A 215 -5.98 -2.18 12.73
C LEU A 215 -6.09 -2.52 14.21
N ARG A 216 -5.21 -1.94 15.06
CA ARG A 216 -4.99 -2.40 16.44
C ARG A 216 -6.24 -2.45 17.33
N ARG A 217 -7.24 -1.62 17.05
CA ARG A 217 -8.50 -1.54 17.82
C ARG A 217 -9.68 -2.24 17.15
N LEU A 218 -9.49 -2.83 15.98
CA LEU A 218 -10.54 -3.56 15.30
C LEU A 218 -10.74 -4.94 15.94
N PRO A 219 -11.92 -5.56 15.75
CA PRO A 219 -12.14 -6.96 16.12
C PRO A 219 -11.04 -7.84 15.55
N ASP A 220 -10.48 -8.72 16.39
CA ASP A 220 -9.35 -9.60 16.07
C ASP A 220 -8.18 -8.88 15.37
N ARG A 221 -7.93 -7.61 15.77
CA ARG A 221 -6.92 -6.73 15.16
C ARG A 221 -7.03 -6.66 13.64
N GLY A 222 -8.27 -6.72 13.14
CA GLY A 222 -8.60 -6.62 11.73
C GLY A 222 -8.39 -7.90 10.92
N LEU A 223 -8.11 -9.04 11.55
CA LEU A 223 -7.94 -10.33 10.87
C LEU A 223 -9.27 -11.03 10.62
N GLY A 224 -9.28 -11.84 9.56
CA GLY A 224 -10.33 -12.78 9.24
C GLY A 224 -10.17 -14.09 10.02
N TRP A 225 -11.07 -15.04 9.76
CA TRP A 225 -11.16 -16.30 10.50
C TRP A 225 -9.92 -17.20 10.40
N ASP A 226 -9.05 -16.99 9.41
CA ASP A 226 -7.84 -17.77 9.21
C ASP A 226 -6.64 -17.26 10.04
N GLY A 227 -6.78 -16.12 10.72
CA GLY A 227 -5.73 -15.50 11.52
C GLY A 227 -4.52 -15.01 10.73
N ILE A 228 -4.64 -14.88 9.40
CA ILE A 228 -3.55 -14.49 8.49
C ILE A 228 -3.99 -13.33 7.59
N HIS A 229 -5.14 -13.45 6.94
CA HIS A 229 -5.63 -12.42 6.03
C HIS A 229 -6.51 -11.40 6.78
N PRO A 230 -6.53 -10.13 6.36
CA PRO A 230 -7.46 -9.15 6.89
C PRO A 230 -8.91 -9.57 6.69
N SER A 231 -9.77 -9.20 7.62
CA SER A 231 -11.21 -9.43 7.50
C SER A 231 -11.82 -8.65 6.34
N TRP A 232 -12.87 -9.22 5.76
CA TRP A 232 -13.63 -8.65 4.65
C TRP A 232 -15.11 -8.56 5.00
N THR A 233 -15.85 -7.77 4.22
CA THR A 233 -17.30 -7.61 4.35
C THR A 233 -18.03 -8.86 3.85
N PRO A 234 -18.78 -9.59 4.70
CA PRO A 234 -19.40 -10.88 4.33
C PRO A 234 -20.39 -10.79 3.16
N ASP A 235 -21.18 -9.71 3.09
CA ASP A 235 -22.34 -9.62 2.19
C ASP A 235 -22.07 -8.85 0.88
N ALA A 236 -20.82 -8.45 0.65
CA ALA A 236 -20.48 -7.58 -0.48
C ALA A 236 -19.25 -8.04 -1.26
N TRP A 237 -18.61 -9.16 -0.89
CA TRP A 237 -17.32 -9.60 -1.46
C TRP A 237 -16.37 -8.38 -1.55
N TYR A 238 -15.58 -8.24 -2.63
CA TYR A 238 -14.72 -7.07 -2.86
C TYR A 238 -15.49 -5.74 -2.87
N THR A 239 -16.77 -5.69 -3.27
CA THR A 239 -17.50 -4.42 -3.44
C THR A 239 -17.73 -3.67 -2.12
N GLY A 240 -17.62 -4.37 -0.97
CA GLY A 240 -17.69 -3.75 0.35
C GLY A 240 -16.34 -3.25 0.87
N ALA A 241 -15.23 -3.69 0.27
CA ALA A 241 -13.88 -3.36 0.72
C ALA A 241 -13.48 -1.89 0.48
N ALA A 242 -14.26 -1.13 -0.31
CA ALA A 242 -14.06 0.31 -0.53
C ALA A 242 -15.27 1.15 -0.08
N ARG A 243 -15.98 0.71 0.97
CA ARG A 243 -17.05 1.49 1.62
C ARG A 243 -16.52 2.04 2.94
N PHE A 244 -16.16 3.32 2.99
CA PHE A 244 -15.54 3.96 4.16
C PHE A 244 -16.58 4.62 5.08
N THR A 245 -17.57 3.82 5.50
CA THR A 245 -18.63 4.20 6.43
C THR A 245 -18.37 3.57 7.80
N SER A 246 -18.97 4.12 8.87
CA SER A 246 -18.84 3.56 10.23
C SER A 246 -19.10 2.06 10.29
N ASP A 247 -20.09 1.59 9.53
CA ASP A 247 -20.55 0.20 9.50
C ASP A 247 -19.58 -0.76 8.76
N ASN A 248 -18.52 -0.23 8.14
CA ASN A 248 -17.55 -1.01 7.39
C ASN A 248 -16.11 -0.79 7.88
N LEU A 249 -15.84 0.29 8.61
CA LEU A 249 -14.52 0.66 9.14
C LEU A 249 -14.01 -0.23 10.29
N HIS A 250 -14.63 -1.40 10.48
CA HIS A 250 -14.12 -2.47 11.35
C HIS A 250 -13.58 -3.69 10.59
N TYR A 251 -13.60 -3.68 9.26
CA TYR A 251 -13.00 -4.73 8.43
C TYR A 251 -11.58 -4.36 8.00
N GLY A 252 -10.65 -5.32 8.10
CA GLY A 252 -9.25 -5.09 7.83
C GLY A 252 -8.99 -4.60 6.40
N TYR A 253 -9.60 -5.23 5.38
CA TYR A 253 -9.44 -4.76 4.00
C TYR A 253 -10.03 -3.37 3.73
N VAL A 254 -11.10 -2.98 4.43
CA VAL A 254 -11.66 -1.63 4.33
C VAL A 254 -10.66 -0.62 4.87
N VAL A 255 -10.09 -0.88 6.04
CA VAL A 255 -9.06 -0.03 6.64
C VAL A 255 -7.79 -0.01 5.79
N ARG A 256 -7.40 -1.13 5.17
CA ARG A 256 -6.25 -1.20 4.24
C ARG A 256 -6.42 -0.27 3.05
N ASN A 257 -7.60 -0.29 2.42
CA ASN A 257 -7.89 0.56 1.28
C ASN A 257 -7.93 2.03 1.67
N LEU A 258 -8.53 2.35 2.83
CA LEU A 258 -8.58 3.71 3.33
C LEU A 258 -7.17 4.27 3.61
N THR A 259 -6.34 3.54 4.37
CA THR A 259 -4.99 4.01 4.71
C THR A 259 -4.08 4.09 3.49
N ALA A 260 -4.21 3.18 2.52
CA ALA A 260 -3.51 3.27 1.25
C ALA A 260 -3.90 4.55 0.48
N LEU A 261 -5.19 4.87 0.35
CA LEU A 261 -5.65 6.09 -0.31
C LEU A 261 -5.20 7.36 0.42
N GLN A 262 -5.23 7.37 1.76
CA GLN A 262 -4.75 8.49 2.55
C GLN A 262 -3.26 8.74 2.34
N THR A 263 -2.44 7.69 2.29
CA THR A 263 -1.01 7.83 2.00
C THR A 263 -0.76 8.25 0.55
N LEU A 264 -1.52 7.72 -0.42
CA LEU A 264 -1.46 8.17 -1.81
C LEU A 264 -1.80 9.67 -1.92
N ASP A 265 -2.87 10.15 -1.27
CA ASP A 265 -3.24 11.57 -1.26
C ASP A 265 -2.11 12.44 -0.67
N ARG A 266 -1.50 12.01 0.44
CA ARG A 266 -0.38 12.75 1.07
C ARG A 266 0.85 12.81 0.17
N VAL A 267 1.22 11.72 -0.50
CA VAL A 267 2.32 11.70 -1.48
C VAL A 267 2.01 12.58 -2.68
N TRP A 268 0.83 12.41 -3.26
CA TRP A 268 0.35 13.15 -4.43
C TRP A 268 0.36 14.67 -4.18
N ARG A 269 -0.17 15.13 -3.05
CA ARG A 269 -0.10 16.55 -2.63
C ARG A 269 1.32 17.02 -2.36
N SER A 270 2.16 16.17 -1.75
CA SER A 270 3.57 16.50 -1.46
C SER A 270 4.41 16.70 -2.73
N LEU A 271 4.07 15.99 -3.80
CA LEU A 271 4.67 16.16 -5.13
C LEU A 271 4.12 17.39 -5.89
N GLY A 272 3.11 18.08 -5.35
CA GLY A 272 2.50 19.26 -6.01
C GLY A 272 1.72 18.91 -7.27
N LEU A 273 1.22 17.67 -7.37
CA LEU A 273 0.41 17.20 -8.49
C LEU A 273 -1.04 17.68 -8.38
N SER A 274 -1.76 17.66 -9.49
CA SER A 274 -3.17 18.07 -9.57
C SER A 274 -3.98 17.06 -10.36
N ALA A 275 -5.31 17.10 -10.27
CA ALA A 275 -6.15 16.14 -10.98
C ALA A 275 -6.12 16.36 -12.51
N ASP A 276 -5.72 17.56 -12.94
CA ASP A 276 -5.68 17.99 -14.35
C ASP A 276 -4.27 17.91 -14.99
N SER A 277 -3.26 17.42 -14.25
CA SER A 277 -1.85 17.37 -14.70
C SER A 277 -1.45 16.09 -15.41
#